data_AF-A0A9W4R489-F1
#
_entry.id   AF-A0A9W4R489-F1
#
_cell.length_a   1.000
_cell.length_b   1.000
_cell.length_c   1.000
_cell.angle_alpha   90.00
_cell.angle_beta   90.00
_cell.angle_gamma   90.00
#
_symmetry.space_group_name_H-M   'P 1'
#
loop_
_entity.id
_entity.type
_entity.pdbx_description
1 polymer ?
#
loop_
_entity_poly.entity_id
_entity_poly.type
_entity_poly.pdbx_seq_one_letter_code
_entity_poly.pdbx_strand_id
1 'polypeptide(L)' 'MATARKRQVSLVDTKYYHCISRCVRRAFLCGDDTVTGKSYEHRRQWVEGKLLALAKVFCIDV' A
#
# COMPACT_ATOMS: atom_id res chain seq x y z
N MET A 1 -7.10 -17.41 4.54
CA MET A 1 -8.15 -17.03 3.57
C MET A 1 -8.32 -15.52 3.57
N ALA A 2 -8.83 -14.92 2.49
CA ALA A 2 -9.19 -13.51 2.48
C ALA A 2 -10.44 -13.28 3.38
N THR A 3 -10.31 -12.40 4.36
CA THR A 3 -11.44 -11.96 5.20
C THR A 3 -12.10 -10.75 4.56
N ALA A 4 -13.43 -10.68 4.56
CA ALA A 4 -14.15 -9.52 4.04
C ALA A 4 -13.81 -8.25 4.86
N ARG A 5 -13.54 -7.13 4.18
CA ARG A 5 -13.13 -5.87 4.84
C ARG A 5 -14.09 -5.40 5.95
N LYS A 6 -15.40 -5.61 5.78
CA LYS A 6 -16.41 -5.28 6.81
C LYS A 6 -16.25 -6.04 8.13
N ARG A 7 -15.48 -7.13 8.15
CA ARG A 7 -15.15 -7.91 9.34
C ARG A 7 -13.77 -7.56 9.91
N GLN A 8 -12.98 -6.77 9.18
CA GLN A 8 -11.64 -6.33 9.57
C GLN A 8 -11.62 -4.87 10.04
N VAL A 9 -12.60 -4.08 9.59
CA VAL A 9 -12.73 -2.66 9.90
C VAL A 9 -13.93 -2.46 10.83
N SER A 10 -13.67 -1.89 12.00
CA SER A 10 -14.65 -1.46 13.01
C SER A 10 -14.57 0.05 13.21
N LEU A 11 -15.60 0.77 12.78
CA LEU A 11 -15.67 2.22 12.97
C LEU A 11 -15.96 2.62 14.43
N VAL A 12 -16.41 1.68 15.26
CA VAL A 12 -16.68 1.89 16.69
C VAL A 12 -15.38 1.88 17.49
N ASP A 13 -14.48 0.94 17.17
CA ASP A 13 -13.26 0.75 17.94
C ASP A 13 -12.19 1.81 17.61
N THR A 14 -11.98 2.09 16.32
CA THR A 14 -11.00 3.08 15.87
C THR A 14 -11.28 3.58 14.46
N LYS A 15 -10.98 4.86 14.23
CA LYS A 15 -10.96 5.47 12.90
C LYS A 15 -9.61 5.30 12.18
N TYR A 16 -8.59 4.81 12.89
CA TYR A 16 -7.22 4.71 12.40
C TYR A 16 -6.82 3.25 12.15
N TYR A 17 -6.25 3.01 10.97
CA TYR A 17 -5.81 1.68 10.55
C TYR A 17 -4.40 1.73 9.96
N HIS A 18 -3.49 0.91 10.48
CA HIS A 18 -2.18 0.71 9.87
C HIS A 18 -2.30 -0.29 8.72
N CYS A 19 -2.31 0.23 7.49
CA CYS A 19 -2.42 -0.58 6.28
C CYS A 19 -1.05 -0.85 5.68
N ILE A 20 -0.75 -2.13 5.43
CA ILE A 20 0.44 -2.53 4.67
C ILE A 20 0.04 -3.34 3.44
N SER A 21 0.77 -3.16 2.35
CA SER A 21 0.65 -3.99 1.16
C SER A 21 2.04 -4.43 0.73
N ARG A 22 2.17 -5.72 0.39
CA ARG A 22 3.40 -6.28 -0.16
C ARG A 22 3.14 -6.79 -1.57
N CYS A 23 4.08 -6.54 -2.47
CA CYS A 23 4.07 -7.18 -3.77
C CYS A 23 4.25 -8.69 -3.60
N VAL A 24 3.46 -9.46 -4.34
CA VAL A 24 3.68 -10.90 -4.50
C VAL A 24 4.47 -11.16 -5.79
N ARG A 25 5.02 -12.38 -5.93
CA ARG A 25 5.70 -12.83 -7.16
C ARG A 25 6.82 -11.89 -7.64
N ARG A 26 7.53 -11.22 -6.72
CA ARG A 26 8.65 -10.32 -7.05
C ARG A 26 8.28 -9.17 -8.00
N ALA A 27 7.06 -8.62 -7.90
CA ALA A 27 6.62 -7.52 -8.75
C ALA A 27 7.13 -6.12 -8.33
N PHE A 28 7.72 -5.98 -7.13
CA PHE A 28 8.32 -4.76 -6.53
C PHE A 28 7.72 -3.40 -6.96
N LEU A 29 6.96 -2.77 -6.06
CA LEU A 29 6.54 -1.37 -6.23
C LEU A 29 7.74 -0.42 -6.15
N CYS A 30 8.64 -0.65 -5.19
CA CYS A 30 9.94 -0.01 -5.01
C CYS A 30 10.88 -0.99 -4.29
N GLY A 31 12.13 -0.59 -4.04
CA GLY A 31 13.16 -1.43 -3.41
C GLY A 31 13.99 -2.24 -4.40
N ASP A 32 14.88 -3.06 -3.85
CA ASP A 32 15.85 -3.85 -4.62
C ASP A 32 15.49 -5.33 -4.66
N ASP A 33 15.63 -5.92 -5.84
CA ASP A 33 15.47 -7.36 -6.05
C ASP A 33 16.80 -8.07 -5.86
N THR A 34 17.01 -8.67 -4.68
CA THR A 34 18.28 -9.28 -4.27
C THR A 34 18.78 -10.42 -5.17
N VAL A 35 17.89 -11.05 -5.94
CA VAL A 35 18.25 -12.15 -6.85
C VAL A 35 18.78 -11.62 -8.20
N THR A 36 18.24 -10.51 -8.70
CA THR A 36 18.67 -9.94 -9.99
C THR A 36 19.58 -8.72 -9.83
N GLY A 37 19.69 -8.17 -8.61
CA GLY A 37 20.37 -6.92 -8.32
C GLY A 37 19.65 -5.67 -8.85
N LYS A 38 18.43 -5.81 -9.39
CA LYS A 38 17.71 -4.70 -10.01
C LYS A 38 17.02 -3.83 -8.98
N SER A 39 17.26 -2.51 -9.06
CA SER A 39 16.59 -1.51 -8.24
C SER A 39 15.31 -0.99 -8.89
N TYR A 40 14.23 -0.91 -8.10
CA TYR A 40 12.94 -0.31 -8.47
C TYR A 40 12.67 1.01 -7.76
N GLU A 41 13.68 1.58 -7.08
CA GLU A 41 13.52 2.81 -6.28
C GLU A 41 13.07 4.03 -7.08
N HIS A 42 13.36 4.07 -8.38
CA HIS A 42 12.88 5.10 -9.31
C HIS A 42 11.34 5.25 -9.35
N ARG A 43 10.58 4.25 -8.85
CA ARG A 43 9.11 4.28 -8.81
C ARG A 43 8.54 4.84 -7.51
N ARG A 44 9.35 5.00 -6.46
CA ARG A 44 8.88 5.36 -5.11
C ARG A 44 8.01 6.62 -5.13
N GLN A 45 8.51 7.70 -5.71
CA GLN A 45 7.80 8.98 -5.77
C GLN A 45 6.51 8.89 -6.57
N TRP A 46 6.48 8.09 -7.65
CA TRP A 46 5.26 7.87 -8.42
C TRP A 46 4.19 7.10 -7.63
N VAL A 47 4.61 6.06 -6.90
CA VAL A 47 3.70 5.28 -6.03
C VAL A 47 3.14 6.16 -4.90
N GLU A 48 3.99 6.93 -4.24
CA GLU A 48 3.58 7.86 -3.18
C GLU A 48 2.61 8.92 -3.70
N GLY A 49 2.94 9.57 -4.82
CA GLY A 49 2.06 10.57 -5.44
C GLY A 49 0.71 9.99 -5.83
N LYS A 50 0.67 8.76 -6.35
CA LYS A 50 -0.59 8.07 -6.67
C LYS A 50 -1.40 7.75 -5.42
N LEU A 51 -0.74 7.32 -4.34
CA LEU A 51 -1.39 7.01 -3.07
C LEU A 51 -2.03 8.26 -2.45
N LEU A 52 -1.30 9.37 -2.39
CA LEU A 52 -1.82 10.66 -1.92
C LEU A 52 -2.97 11.20 -2.79
N ALA A 53 -2.88 11.03 -4.12
CA ALA A 53 -3.96 11.43 -5.02
C ALA A 53 -5.25 10.62 -4.77
N LEU A 54 -5.14 9.31 -4.59
CA LEU A 54 -6.29 8.45 -4.30
C LEU A 54 -6.88 8.75 -2.92
N ALA A 55 -6.05 8.99 -1.91
CA ALA A 55 -6.51 9.37 -0.59
C ALA A 55 -7.40 10.62 -0.62
N LYS A 56 -7.00 11.65 -1.37
CA LYS A 56 -7.83 12.85 -1.60
C LYS A 56 -9.18 12.51 -2.26
N VAL A 57 -9.19 11.64 -3.28
CA VAL A 57 -10.42 11.23 -3.99
C VAL A 57 -11.39 10.49 -3.08
N PHE A 58 -10.87 9.63 -2.20
CA PHE A 58 -11.67 8.81 -1.29
C PHE A 58 -11.92 9.46 0.07
N CYS A 59 -11.51 10.72 0.27
CA CYS A 59 -11.61 11.45 1.54
C CYS A 59 -10.98 10.68 2.72
N ILE A 60 -9.79 10.11 2.49
CA ILE A 60 -9.00 9.37 3.50
C ILE A 60 -7.81 10.24 3.91
N ASP A 61 -7.55 10.30 5.21
CA ASP A 61 -6.30 10.86 5.76
C ASP A 61 -5.24 9.75 5.87
N VAL A 62 -4.00 10.04 5.46
CA VAL A 62 -2.88 9.06 5.33
C VAL A 62 -1.60 9.59 5.94
#